data_AF-A0A958SZD3-F1
#
_entry.id   AF-A0A958SZD3-F1
#
_cell.length_a   1.000
_cell.length_b   1.000
_cell.length_c   1.000
_cell.angle_alpha   90.00
_cell.angle_beta   90.00
_cell.angle_gamma   90.00
#
_symmetry.space_group_name_H-M   'P 1'
#
loop_
_entity.id
_entity.type
_entity.pdbx_description
1 polymer ?
#
loop_
_entity_poly.entity_id
_entity_poly.type
_entity_poly.pdbx_seq_one_letter_code
_entity_poly.pdbx_strand_id
1 'polypeptide(L)'
;MTFAEQILEGIPEVLPPIKPYDKTINHAPKRKDILTSEEKKLALQNALRYFDKKHHVELWAEFKEELETYGRIYMYRLRPDYKMYARPIDEYPAKSKQAAAIMLMIQNNLDYAVAQHPHELITYGGNGAVFQNWAQYRLTMKYLAEMTNEQTLVMYSGHPLGLFPSHKEAPRVVVTNGMMIPNYSKPDDWEKFNALGVTQYGQMTAGSYMYIGPQGIVHGTTITVLNGFRKIKKSPQGNLFLTAGLGGMSGAQPKAGNIAGCITVCAEVNEKAVNTRHSQGWVDEVISDLDELVTRVNLAKQRSETVSIAFLGNVVDVWEKFDQENVYVDLGSDQTSLHNPWAGGYYPVELSY
;
A
#
# COMPACT_ATOMS: atom_id res chain seq x y z
N MET A 1 -24.34 -13.11 12.45
CA MET A 1 -23.78 -12.14 13.41
C MET A 1 -23.84 -10.75 12.81
N THR A 2 -24.28 -9.77 13.60
CA THR A 2 -24.24 -8.34 13.24
C THR A 2 -22.79 -7.85 13.14
N PHE A 3 -22.58 -6.64 12.60
CA PHE A 3 -21.26 -6.01 12.57
C PHE A 3 -20.65 -5.90 13.97
N ALA A 4 -21.43 -5.42 14.95
CA ALA A 4 -21.00 -5.26 16.32
C ALA A 4 -20.60 -6.59 16.98
N GLU A 5 -21.40 -7.64 16.78
CA GLU A 5 -21.09 -8.98 17.30
C GLU A 5 -19.78 -9.52 16.73
N GLN A 6 -19.54 -9.37 15.41
CA GLN A 6 -18.29 -9.82 14.78
C GLN A 6 -17.06 -9.06 15.27
N ILE A 7 -17.18 -7.77 15.60
CA ILE A 7 -16.09 -6.97 16.18
C ILE A 7 -15.76 -7.43 17.59
N LEU A 8 -16.77 -7.66 18.43
CA LEU A 8 -16.59 -8.05 19.84
C LEU A 8 -16.13 -9.51 20.02
N GLU A 9 -16.35 -10.37 19.04
CA GLU A 9 -16.02 -11.80 19.13
C GLU A 9 -14.51 -12.05 19.31
N GLY A 10 -13.65 -11.36 18.56
CA GLY A 10 -12.20 -11.57 18.59
C GLY A 10 -11.78 -12.83 17.85
N ILE A 11 -11.36 -13.91 18.52
CA ILE A 11 -11.16 -15.20 17.83
C ILE A 11 -12.43 -16.03 18.01
N PRO A 12 -13.09 -16.49 16.93
CA PRO A 12 -14.31 -17.29 17.03
C PRO A 12 -14.07 -18.57 17.84
N GLU A 13 -15.02 -18.93 18.70
CA GLU A 13 -14.93 -20.19 19.44
C GLU A 13 -15.07 -21.39 18.50
N VAL A 14 -15.92 -21.26 17.47
CA VAL A 14 -16.11 -22.23 16.39
C VAL A 14 -15.45 -21.65 15.14
N LEU A 15 -14.57 -22.42 14.52
CA LEU A 15 -13.87 -21.96 13.31
C LEU A 15 -14.88 -21.64 12.20
N PRO A 16 -14.81 -20.45 11.59
CA PRO A 16 -15.65 -20.13 10.44
C PRO A 16 -15.24 -21.00 9.24
N PRO A 17 -16.09 -21.16 8.23
CA PRO A 17 -15.73 -21.91 7.03
C PRO A 17 -14.54 -21.29 6.30
N ILE A 18 -13.78 -22.11 5.59
CA ILE A 18 -12.69 -21.67 4.71
C ILE A 18 -13.22 -20.63 3.71
N LYS A 19 -12.47 -19.54 3.52
CA LYS A 19 -12.82 -18.51 2.53
C LYS A 19 -12.29 -18.91 1.14
N PRO A 20 -13.12 -18.87 0.09
CA PRO A 20 -12.63 -19.09 -1.26
C PRO A 20 -11.73 -17.94 -1.71
N TYR A 21 -10.77 -18.26 -2.58
CA TYR A 21 -9.85 -17.28 -3.15
C TYR A 21 -10.56 -16.43 -4.22
N ASP A 22 -10.56 -15.10 -4.05
CA ASP A 22 -11.30 -14.16 -4.89
C ASP A 22 -10.45 -13.66 -6.07
N LYS A 23 -10.61 -14.29 -7.23
CA LYS A 23 -9.86 -13.92 -8.43
C LYS A 23 -10.19 -12.53 -9.00
N THR A 24 -11.22 -11.85 -8.49
CA THR A 24 -11.65 -10.54 -9.01
C THR A 24 -10.89 -9.37 -8.39
N ILE A 25 -10.17 -9.60 -7.29
CA ILE A 25 -9.37 -8.57 -6.62
C ILE A 25 -7.88 -8.77 -6.85
N ASN A 26 -7.12 -7.71 -6.58
CA ASN A 26 -5.67 -7.73 -6.67
C ASN A 26 -5.05 -8.37 -5.42
N HIS A 27 -4.39 -9.51 -5.59
CA HIS A 27 -3.73 -10.23 -4.49
C HIS A 27 -2.22 -10.00 -4.47
N ALA A 28 -1.63 -10.09 -3.29
CA ALA A 28 -0.19 -9.97 -3.13
C ALA A 28 0.55 -11.10 -3.86
N PRO A 29 1.70 -10.83 -4.49
CA PRO A 29 2.51 -11.88 -5.09
C PRO A 29 3.03 -12.86 -4.02
N LYS A 30 3.33 -14.09 -4.44
CA LYS A 30 3.99 -15.09 -3.60
C LYS A 30 5.27 -14.52 -3.00
N ARG A 31 5.44 -14.67 -1.68
CA ARG A 31 6.63 -14.21 -0.96
C ARG A 31 7.78 -15.22 -1.09
N LYS A 32 9.01 -14.73 -0.92
CA LYS A 32 10.23 -15.52 -0.97
C LYS A 32 10.16 -16.66 0.06
N ASP A 33 10.35 -17.90 -0.39
CA ASP A 33 10.49 -19.05 0.49
C ASP A 33 11.93 -19.08 1.05
N ILE A 34 12.12 -18.45 2.20
CA ILE A 34 13.44 -18.25 2.84
C ILE A 34 13.61 -19.06 4.13
N LEU A 35 12.53 -19.67 4.63
CA LEU A 35 12.56 -20.40 5.90
C LEU A 35 13.17 -21.78 5.74
N THR A 36 14.04 -22.17 6.68
CA THR A 36 14.47 -23.56 6.87
C THR A 36 13.31 -24.43 7.36
N SER A 37 13.46 -25.76 7.31
CA SER A 37 12.41 -26.69 7.79
C SER A 37 12.03 -26.47 9.26
N GLU A 38 13.01 -26.20 10.13
CA GLU A 38 12.75 -25.91 11.55
C GLU A 38 12.06 -24.54 11.72
N GLU A 39 12.41 -23.56 10.90
CA GLU A 39 11.75 -22.25 10.92
C GLU A 39 10.33 -22.30 10.38
N LYS A 40 10.05 -23.13 9.36
CA LYS A 40 8.67 -23.38 8.90
C LYS A 40 7.83 -24.00 10.01
N LYS A 41 8.38 -24.96 10.77
CA LYS A 41 7.73 -25.52 11.95
C LYS A 41 7.47 -24.45 13.02
N LEU A 42 8.45 -23.58 13.28
CA LEU A 42 8.29 -22.46 14.21
C LEU A 42 7.24 -21.44 13.75
N ALA A 43 7.18 -21.13 12.44
CA ALA A 43 6.16 -20.24 11.87
C ALA A 43 4.75 -20.78 12.12
N LEU A 44 4.54 -22.09 11.95
CA LEU A 44 3.27 -22.74 12.23
C LEU A 44 2.92 -22.70 13.72
N GLN A 45 3.90 -22.95 14.61
CA GLN A 45 3.71 -22.82 16.06
C GLN A 45 3.35 -21.38 16.46
N ASN A 46 4.04 -20.39 15.88
CA ASN A 46 3.77 -18.97 16.10
C ASN A 46 2.38 -18.55 15.58
N ALA A 47 1.90 -19.13 14.49
CA ALA A 47 0.56 -18.90 13.98
C ALA A 47 -0.51 -19.53 14.90
N LEU A 48 -0.27 -20.73 15.42
CA LEU A 48 -1.22 -21.44 16.29
C LEU A 48 -1.39 -20.83 17.68
N ARG A 49 -0.48 -19.94 18.12
CA ARG A 49 -0.57 -19.28 19.46
C ARG A 49 -1.84 -18.47 19.68
N TYR A 50 -2.51 -18.05 18.60
CA TYR A 50 -3.76 -17.27 18.66
C TYR A 50 -5.00 -18.13 18.90
N PHE A 51 -4.87 -19.45 18.87
CA PHE A 51 -6.00 -20.37 18.83
C PHE A 51 -5.95 -21.38 19.99
N ASP A 52 -7.13 -21.78 20.44
CA ASP A 52 -7.27 -22.90 21.37
C ASP A 52 -6.70 -24.18 20.77
N LYS A 53 -6.10 -25.03 21.61
CA LYS A 53 -5.46 -26.29 21.20
C LYS A 53 -6.41 -27.23 20.47
N LYS A 54 -7.73 -27.17 20.75
CA LYS A 54 -8.74 -28.00 20.06
C LYS A 54 -8.77 -27.75 18.53
N HIS A 55 -8.38 -26.56 18.10
CA HIS A 55 -8.37 -26.15 16.69
C HIS A 55 -7.04 -26.43 16.00
N HIS A 56 -5.98 -26.81 16.73
CA HIS A 56 -4.62 -26.89 16.18
C HIS A 56 -4.48 -27.93 15.08
N VAL A 57 -5.19 -29.06 15.15
CA VAL A 57 -5.09 -30.12 14.13
C VAL A 57 -5.61 -29.65 12.78
N GLU A 58 -6.77 -28.98 12.76
CA GLU A 58 -7.36 -28.43 11.53
C GLU A 58 -6.51 -27.27 10.99
N LEU A 59 -6.19 -26.29 11.85
CA LEU A 59 -5.47 -25.09 11.44
C LEU A 59 -4.01 -25.36 11.05
N TRP A 60 -3.38 -26.41 11.58
CA TRP A 60 -2.03 -26.79 11.20
C TRP A 60 -1.92 -27.09 9.70
N ALA A 61 -2.86 -27.89 9.18
CA ALA A 61 -2.87 -28.25 7.76
C ALA A 61 -3.10 -27.02 6.88
N GLU A 62 -4.07 -26.17 7.25
CA GLU A 62 -4.41 -24.94 6.53
C GLU A 62 -3.24 -23.93 6.53
N PHE A 63 -2.63 -23.66 7.69
CA PHE A 63 -1.53 -22.71 7.78
C PHE A 63 -0.26 -23.22 7.08
N LYS A 64 -0.06 -24.54 7.04
CA LYS A 64 1.02 -25.13 6.24
C LYS A 64 0.79 -24.89 4.75
N GLU A 65 -0.43 -25.12 4.27
CA GLU A 65 -0.79 -24.86 2.87
C GLU A 65 -0.64 -23.38 2.51
N GLU A 66 -1.09 -22.46 3.38
CA GLU A 66 -0.90 -21.02 3.16
C GLU A 66 0.60 -20.65 3.07
N LEU A 67 1.43 -21.17 3.99
CA LEU A 67 2.86 -20.89 4.00
C LEU A 67 3.55 -21.40 2.72
N GLU A 68 3.19 -22.59 2.23
CA GLU A 68 3.76 -23.17 1.01
C GLU A 68 3.29 -22.46 -0.26
N THR A 69 2.02 -22.04 -0.28
CA THR A 69 1.37 -21.41 -1.43
C THR A 69 1.80 -19.95 -1.57
N TYR A 70 1.72 -19.19 -0.47
CA TYR A 70 1.88 -17.74 -0.49
C TYR A 70 3.20 -17.26 0.11
N GLY A 71 3.94 -18.13 0.80
CA GLY A 71 5.12 -17.75 1.59
C GLY A 71 4.77 -17.04 2.90
N ARG A 72 3.48 -17.02 3.27
CA ARG A 72 2.91 -16.33 4.45
C ARG A 72 1.68 -17.06 4.96
N ILE A 73 1.40 -16.88 6.25
CA ILE A 73 0.19 -17.38 6.91
C ILE A 73 -0.69 -16.18 7.21
N TYR A 74 -1.65 -15.89 6.34
CA TYR A 74 -2.60 -14.77 6.46
C TYR A 74 -3.82 -15.12 7.31
N MET A 75 -4.11 -16.42 7.46
CA MET A 75 -5.28 -16.96 8.16
C MET A 75 -6.58 -16.50 7.49
N TYR A 76 -6.70 -16.71 6.17
CA TYR A 76 -7.79 -16.15 5.36
C TYR A 76 -9.19 -16.51 5.89
N ARG A 77 -9.33 -17.69 6.51
CA ARG A 77 -10.54 -18.13 7.19
C ARG A 77 -11.11 -17.09 8.16
N LEU A 78 -10.25 -16.33 8.84
CA LEU A 78 -10.65 -15.34 9.84
C LEU A 78 -11.04 -13.97 9.27
N ARG A 79 -10.91 -13.77 7.95
CA ARG A 79 -11.36 -12.53 7.30
C ARG A 79 -12.87 -12.32 7.56
N PRO A 80 -13.29 -11.16 8.07
CA PRO A 80 -14.70 -10.92 8.39
C PRO A 80 -15.59 -10.88 7.15
N ASP A 81 -16.88 -11.15 7.35
CA ASP A 81 -17.89 -11.17 6.27
C ASP A 81 -18.56 -9.82 6.02
N TYR A 82 -18.44 -8.87 6.96
CA TYR A 82 -18.90 -7.51 6.68
C TYR A 82 -18.03 -6.84 5.63
N LYS A 83 -18.64 -5.92 4.87
CA LYS A 83 -17.90 -5.07 3.94
C LYS A 83 -16.86 -4.24 4.71
N MET A 84 -15.61 -4.28 4.24
CA MET A 84 -14.48 -3.54 4.81
C MET A 84 -14.47 -2.10 4.27
N TYR A 85 -14.84 -1.14 5.11
CA TYR A 85 -14.80 0.30 4.84
C TYR A 85 -14.88 1.08 6.15
N ALA A 86 -14.49 2.36 6.12
CA ALA A 86 -14.68 3.26 7.26
C ALA A 86 -16.15 3.63 7.45
N ARG A 87 -16.73 3.25 8.59
CA ARG A 87 -18.12 3.53 8.96
C ARG A 87 -18.25 4.85 9.73
N PRO A 88 -19.45 5.43 9.83
CA PRO A 88 -19.75 6.42 10.86
C PRO A 88 -19.28 5.95 12.24
N ILE A 89 -18.65 6.84 13.00
CA ILE A 89 -17.97 6.49 14.26
C ILE A 89 -18.90 5.84 15.29
N ASP A 90 -20.18 6.20 15.28
CA ASP A 90 -21.18 5.69 16.23
C ASP A 90 -21.69 4.27 15.86
N GLU A 91 -21.33 3.72 14.70
CA GLU A 91 -21.62 2.31 14.35
C GLU A 91 -20.65 1.32 15.01
N TYR A 92 -19.51 1.79 15.51
CA TYR A 92 -18.52 0.93 16.17
C TYR A 92 -18.94 0.64 17.62
N PRO A 93 -18.92 -0.63 18.07
CA PRO A 93 -19.36 -1.03 19.41
C PRO A 93 -18.30 -0.72 20.49
N ALA A 94 -17.75 0.49 20.50
CA ALA A 94 -16.66 0.88 21.38
C ALA A 94 -17.16 1.56 22.65
N LYS A 95 -16.51 1.27 23.79
CA LYS A 95 -16.69 2.06 25.02
C LYS A 95 -15.97 3.42 24.95
N SER A 96 -14.88 3.50 24.18
CA SER A 96 -14.11 4.73 23.95
C SER A 96 -14.33 5.26 22.53
N LYS A 97 -14.74 6.52 22.40
CA LYS A 97 -14.83 7.20 21.09
C LYS A 97 -13.47 7.29 20.38
N GLN A 98 -12.38 7.45 21.13
CA GLN A 98 -11.04 7.46 20.54
C GLN A 98 -10.69 6.08 19.96
N ALA A 99 -11.06 5.00 20.63
CA ALA A 99 -10.86 3.65 20.09
C ALA A 99 -11.75 3.36 18.88
N ALA A 100 -13.00 3.87 18.86
CA ALA A 100 -13.86 3.83 17.68
C ALA A 100 -13.23 4.52 16.47
N ALA A 101 -12.63 5.71 16.66
CA ALA A 101 -11.93 6.41 15.59
C ALA A 101 -10.75 5.58 15.04
N ILE A 102 -10.01 4.87 15.91
CA ILE A 102 -8.91 4.00 15.46
C ILE A 102 -9.43 2.80 14.66
N MET A 103 -10.53 2.17 15.09
CA MET A 103 -11.19 1.10 14.33
C MET A 103 -11.64 1.57 12.95
N LEU A 104 -12.20 2.77 12.86
CA LEU A 104 -12.54 3.42 11.59
C LEU A 104 -11.32 3.53 10.68
N MET A 105 -10.22 4.06 11.20
CA MET A 105 -9.01 4.25 10.40
C MET A 105 -8.34 2.93 9.99
N ILE A 106 -8.37 1.90 10.84
CA ILE A 106 -7.94 0.55 10.49
C ILE A 106 -8.74 0.01 9.31
N GLN A 107 -10.08 0.14 9.35
CA GLN A 107 -10.94 -0.35 8.27
C GLN A 107 -10.77 0.46 6.99
N ASN A 108 -10.50 1.76 7.07
CA ASN A 108 -10.13 2.57 5.91
C ASN A 108 -8.86 2.04 5.23
N ASN A 109 -7.82 1.71 6.02
CA ASN A 109 -6.58 1.16 5.48
C ASN A 109 -6.74 -0.22 4.80
N LEU A 110 -7.84 -0.93 5.10
CA LEU A 110 -8.17 -2.25 4.53
C LEU A 110 -9.35 -2.19 3.54
N ASP A 111 -9.89 -1.00 3.28
CA ASP A 111 -10.97 -0.81 2.31
C ASP A 111 -10.48 -1.24 0.91
N TYR A 112 -11.33 -1.91 0.15
CA TYR A 112 -11.01 -2.38 -1.19
C TYR A 112 -10.79 -1.23 -2.17
N ALA A 113 -11.34 -0.05 -1.88
CA ALA A 113 -11.10 1.17 -2.65
C ALA A 113 -9.75 1.84 -2.32
N VAL A 114 -9.10 1.44 -1.22
CA VAL A 114 -7.90 2.10 -0.67
C VAL A 114 -6.68 1.17 -0.68
N ALA A 115 -6.84 -0.05 -0.20
CA ALA A 115 -5.76 -1.02 -0.02
C ALA A 115 -5.33 -1.67 -1.35
N GLN A 116 -4.02 -1.81 -1.54
CA GLN A 116 -3.45 -2.47 -2.71
C GLN A 116 -3.76 -3.97 -2.76
N HIS A 117 -3.68 -4.66 -1.62
CA HIS A 117 -4.00 -6.09 -1.48
C HIS A 117 -4.84 -6.30 -0.20
N PRO A 118 -6.15 -6.03 -0.25
CA PRO A 118 -7.00 -5.96 0.95
C PRO A 118 -7.10 -7.29 1.69
N HIS A 119 -7.07 -8.44 0.99
CA HIS A 119 -7.16 -9.77 1.64
C HIS A 119 -5.87 -10.19 2.34
N GLU A 120 -4.71 -9.66 1.91
CA GLU A 120 -3.41 -9.88 2.53
C GLU A 120 -3.02 -8.76 3.51
N LEU A 121 -3.99 -7.91 3.87
CA LEU A 121 -3.85 -6.81 4.83
C LEU A 121 -2.80 -5.76 4.45
N ILE A 122 -2.50 -5.61 3.15
CA ILE A 122 -1.50 -4.68 2.63
C ILE A 122 -2.17 -3.46 2.02
N THR A 123 -1.85 -2.29 2.57
CA THR A 123 -2.43 -1.02 2.11
C THR A 123 -1.68 -0.46 0.90
N TYR A 124 -0.34 -0.39 0.92
CA TYR A 124 0.44 0.12 -0.22
C TYR A 124 1.92 -0.30 -0.17
N GLY A 125 2.67 0.04 -1.22
CA GLY A 125 4.10 -0.24 -1.32
C GLY A 125 4.42 -1.72 -1.55
N GLY A 126 3.44 -2.52 -1.99
CA GLY A 126 3.59 -3.95 -2.26
C GLY A 126 3.65 -4.85 -1.03
N ASN A 127 4.11 -4.35 0.12
CA ASN A 127 4.23 -5.11 1.37
C ASN A 127 3.95 -4.29 2.65
N GLY A 128 3.53 -3.01 2.53
CA GLY A 128 3.16 -2.17 3.66
C GLY A 128 1.84 -2.64 4.28
N ALA A 129 1.93 -3.40 5.36
CA ALA A 129 0.82 -4.12 5.97
C ALA A 129 0.24 -3.41 7.20
N VAL A 130 -1.06 -3.61 7.41
CA VAL A 130 -1.79 -3.20 8.61
C VAL A 130 -1.56 -4.21 9.73
N PHE A 131 -1.68 -5.49 9.41
CA PHE A 131 -1.43 -6.63 10.29
C PHE A 131 -0.77 -7.77 9.49
N GLN A 132 -0.14 -8.72 10.19
CA GLN A 132 0.49 -9.89 9.57
C GLN A 132 -0.56 -10.91 9.12
N ASN A 133 -1.67 -11.00 9.85
CA ASN A 133 -2.74 -11.97 9.61
C ASN A 133 -4.08 -11.50 10.18
N TRP A 134 -5.15 -12.20 9.80
CA TRP A 134 -6.51 -11.86 10.21
C TRP A 134 -6.80 -12.12 11.69
N ALA A 135 -6.08 -13.01 12.39
CA ALA A 135 -6.23 -13.16 13.85
C ALA A 135 -5.86 -11.88 14.59
N GLN A 136 -4.76 -11.25 14.19
CA GLN A 136 -4.31 -9.97 14.74
C GLN A 136 -5.34 -8.86 14.50
N TYR A 137 -5.93 -8.81 13.31
CA TYR A 137 -7.03 -7.90 13.01
C TYR A 137 -8.19 -8.10 14.00
N ARG A 138 -8.74 -9.32 14.10
CA ARG A 138 -9.92 -9.54 14.94
C ARG A 138 -9.67 -9.26 16.42
N LEU A 139 -8.51 -9.65 16.94
CA LEU A 139 -8.13 -9.35 18.34
C LEU A 139 -7.97 -7.86 18.58
N THR A 140 -7.34 -7.13 17.64
CA THR A 140 -7.18 -5.68 17.75
C THR A 140 -8.54 -4.99 17.77
N MET A 141 -9.45 -5.36 16.86
CA MET A 141 -10.79 -4.79 16.81
C MET A 141 -11.58 -5.08 18.11
N LYS A 142 -11.48 -6.29 18.65
CA LYS A 142 -12.08 -6.65 19.95
C LYS A 142 -11.53 -5.79 21.09
N TYR A 143 -10.20 -5.69 21.21
CA TYR A 143 -9.58 -4.89 22.27
C TYR A 143 -9.94 -3.41 22.16
N LEU A 144 -9.98 -2.84 20.96
CA LEU A 144 -10.42 -1.46 20.74
C LEU A 144 -11.90 -1.25 21.09
N ALA A 145 -12.77 -2.24 20.83
CA ALA A 145 -14.17 -2.16 21.22
C ALA A 145 -14.35 -2.20 22.76
N GLU A 146 -13.59 -3.06 23.45
CA GLU A 146 -13.75 -3.32 24.88
C GLU A 146 -13.01 -2.33 25.78
N MET A 147 -11.95 -1.67 25.30
CA MET A 147 -11.08 -0.82 26.11
C MET A 147 -11.77 0.43 26.63
N THR A 148 -11.32 0.89 27.80
CA THR A 148 -11.72 2.17 28.39
C THR A 148 -10.75 3.29 28.00
N ASN A 149 -11.08 4.53 28.40
CA ASN A 149 -10.19 5.68 28.26
C ASN A 149 -8.98 5.64 29.21
N GLU A 150 -8.84 4.63 30.08
CA GLU A 150 -7.75 4.49 31.05
C GLU A 150 -6.87 3.27 30.71
N GLN A 151 -6.90 2.86 29.45
CA GLN A 151 -6.08 1.78 28.92
C GLN A 151 -5.35 2.21 27.66
N THR A 152 -4.26 1.50 27.38
CA THR A 152 -3.48 1.58 26.14
C THR A 152 -3.30 0.18 25.57
N LEU A 153 -3.66 0.01 24.31
CA LEU A 153 -3.37 -1.19 23.54
C LEU A 153 -1.93 -1.12 23.01
N VAL A 154 -1.14 -2.14 23.34
CA VAL A 154 0.26 -2.23 22.89
C VAL A 154 0.35 -3.15 21.68
N MET A 155 0.84 -2.62 20.56
CA MET A 155 0.95 -3.33 19.28
C MET A 155 2.42 -3.62 18.92
N TYR A 156 2.73 -4.90 18.75
CA TYR A 156 4.05 -5.42 18.41
C TYR A 156 4.05 -5.90 16.96
N SER A 157 4.39 -5.00 16.04
CA SER A 157 4.43 -5.27 14.59
C SER A 157 3.14 -5.93 14.09
N GLY A 158 1.98 -5.45 14.51
CA GLY A 158 0.67 -6.03 14.19
C GLY A 158 0.13 -6.99 15.27
N HIS A 159 0.97 -7.64 16.08
CA HIS A 159 0.50 -8.46 17.20
C HIS A 159 -0.09 -7.59 18.32
N PRO A 160 -1.37 -7.74 18.69
CA PRO A 160 -1.94 -7.01 19.82
C PRO A 160 -1.54 -7.70 21.13
N LEU A 161 -0.47 -7.20 21.77
CA LEU A 161 0.06 -7.76 23.01
C LEU A 161 -0.98 -7.75 24.13
N GLY A 162 -1.78 -6.68 24.19
CA GLY A 162 -2.90 -6.57 25.12
C GLY A 162 -3.18 -5.14 25.56
N LEU A 163 -4.22 -5.01 26.39
CA LEU A 163 -4.62 -3.77 27.04
C LEU A 163 -3.91 -3.63 28.39
N PHE A 164 -3.18 -2.53 28.57
CA PHE A 164 -2.50 -2.20 29.81
C PHE A 164 -3.11 -0.96 30.45
N PRO A 165 -3.20 -0.89 31.79
CA PRO A 165 -3.65 0.32 32.48
C PRO A 165 -2.79 1.54 32.11
N SER A 166 -3.43 2.68 31.90
CA SER A 166 -2.81 3.98 31.64
C SER A 166 -3.69 5.11 32.21
N HIS A 167 -3.84 6.23 31.50
CA HIS A 167 -4.66 7.36 31.93
C HIS A 167 -5.34 8.03 30.72
N LYS A 168 -6.32 8.91 30.97
CA LYS A 168 -7.16 9.53 29.91
C LYS A 168 -6.37 10.25 28.83
N GLU A 169 -5.30 10.96 29.22
CA GLU A 169 -4.41 11.68 28.30
C GLU A 169 -3.36 10.79 27.59
N ALA A 170 -3.25 9.51 27.94
CA ALA A 170 -2.32 8.60 27.28
C ALA A 170 -2.82 8.21 25.87
N PRO A 171 -1.93 7.83 24.94
CA PRO A 171 -2.33 7.23 23.67
C PRO A 171 -3.19 5.99 23.91
N ARG A 172 -4.29 5.84 23.17
CA ARG A 172 -5.10 4.61 23.20
C ARG A 172 -4.37 3.42 22.59
N VAL A 173 -3.46 3.68 21.65
CA VAL A 173 -2.65 2.65 21.00
C VAL A 173 -1.21 3.13 20.89
N VAL A 174 -0.25 2.26 21.21
CA VAL A 174 1.17 2.44 20.90
C VAL A 174 1.57 1.36 19.89
N VAL A 175 2.04 1.79 18.72
CA VAL A 175 2.36 0.89 17.61
C VAL A 175 3.84 0.90 17.29
N THR A 176 4.43 -0.28 17.23
CA THR A 176 5.73 -0.53 16.63
C THR A 176 5.55 -1.42 15.39
N ASN A 177 6.31 -1.17 14.33
CA ASN A 177 6.31 -2.01 13.13
C ASN A 177 7.76 -2.17 12.64
N GLY A 178 8.22 -3.41 12.46
CA GLY A 178 9.53 -3.65 11.86
C GLY A 178 10.70 -3.23 12.74
N MET A 179 10.51 -3.06 14.05
CA MET A 179 11.60 -2.73 14.96
C MET A 179 12.52 -3.95 15.12
N MET A 180 13.79 -3.78 14.75
CA MET A 180 14.79 -4.85 14.71
C MET A 180 16.04 -4.42 15.48
N ILE A 181 16.77 -5.41 16.01
CA ILE A 181 18.16 -5.19 16.41
C ILE A 181 18.95 -4.85 15.14
N PRO A 182 19.73 -3.74 15.10
CA PRO A 182 20.31 -3.23 13.85
C PRO A 182 21.07 -4.25 13.00
N ASN A 183 21.83 -5.15 13.64
CA ASN A 183 22.60 -6.18 12.95
C ASN A 183 21.74 -7.25 12.23
N TYR A 184 20.43 -7.28 12.49
CA TYR A 184 19.45 -8.23 11.95
C TYR A 184 18.31 -7.50 11.22
N SER A 185 18.62 -6.36 10.59
CA SER A 185 17.65 -5.52 9.89
C SER A 185 17.88 -5.48 8.37
N LYS A 186 18.51 -6.52 7.79
CA LYS A 186 18.68 -6.63 6.34
C LYS A 186 17.38 -7.10 5.67
N PRO A 187 17.21 -6.91 4.35
CA PRO A 187 15.99 -7.34 3.64
C PRO A 187 15.62 -8.81 3.88
N ASP A 188 16.59 -9.73 3.81
CA ASP A 188 16.36 -11.16 4.04
C ASP A 188 16.05 -11.50 5.50
N ASP A 189 16.62 -10.76 6.46
CA ASP A 189 16.23 -10.90 7.88
C ASP A 189 14.74 -10.56 8.03
N TRP A 190 14.33 -9.44 7.45
CA TRP A 190 12.94 -8.97 7.50
C TRP A 190 11.98 -9.96 6.84
N GLU A 191 12.31 -10.47 5.64
CA GLU A 191 11.48 -11.47 4.94
C GLU A 191 11.29 -12.73 5.78
N LYS A 192 12.37 -13.23 6.39
CA LYS A 192 12.35 -14.38 7.30
C LYS A 192 11.49 -14.10 8.54
N PHE A 193 11.72 -13.00 9.24
CA PHE A 193 11.01 -12.70 10.49
C PHE A 193 9.52 -12.37 10.27
N ASN A 194 9.17 -11.84 9.10
CA ASN A 194 7.78 -11.67 8.70
C ASN A 194 7.11 -13.03 8.45
N ALA A 195 7.75 -13.93 7.69
CA ALA A 195 7.23 -15.29 7.49
C ALA A 195 7.09 -16.09 8.80
N LEU A 196 7.98 -15.87 9.77
CA LEU A 196 7.90 -16.45 11.12
C LEU A 196 6.75 -15.89 11.98
N GLY A 197 6.09 -14.82 11.54
CA GLY A 197 5.02 -14.18 12.29
C GLY A 197 5.49 -13.34 13.49
N VAL A 198 6.72 -12.80 13.44
CA VAL A 198 7.30 -12.02 14.56
C VAL A 198 7.55 -10.55 14.22
N THR A 199 7.42 -10.15 12.95
CA THR A 199 7.49 -8.75 12.55
C THR A 199 6.67 -8.47 11.29
N GLN A 200 6.50 -7.19 10.94
CA GLN A 200 5.91 -6.75 9.67
C GLN A 200 6.53 -5.44 9.22
N TYR A 201 6.26 -5.03 7.98
CA TYR A 201 6.64 -3.72 7.46
C TYR A 201 5.37 -2.89 7.39
N GLY A 202 5.29 -1.87 8.24
CA GLY A 202 4.12 -0.99 8.31
C GLY A 202 4.18 0.18 7.32
N GLN A 203 5.22 0.30 6.50
CA GLN A 203 5.52 1.53 5.78
C GLN A 203 5.47 2.72 6.78
N MET A 204 4.88 3.84 6.39
CA MET A 204 4.60 5.00 7.23
C MET A 204 3.16 4.94 7.75
N THR A 205 2.18 4.92 6.84
CA THR A 205 0.75 5.09 7.17
C THR A 205 -0.08 3.81 7.11
N ALA A 206 0.49 2.70 6.58
CA ALA A 206 -0.20 1.42 6.51
C ALA A 206 -0.33 0.78 7.91
N GLY A 207 0.80 0.59 8.59
CA GLY A 207 0.86 0.00 9.92
C GLY A 207 0.56 0.96 11.05
N SER A 208 0.37 2.26 10.78
CA SER A 208 -0.05 3.27 11.76
C SER A 208 -1.51 3.72 11.58
N TYR A 209 -2.24 3.09 10.65
CA TYR A 209 -3.68 3.24 10.49
C TYR A 209 -4.08 4.67 10.10
N MET A 210 -3.42 5.27 9.10
CA MET A 210 -3.75 6.63 8.68
C MET A 210 -3.48 6.91 7.19
N TYR A 211 -3.59 5.88 6.35
CA TYR A 211 -3.43 6.05 4.91
C TYR A 211 -4.75 6.53 4.30
N ILE A 212 -4.75 7.66 3.60
CA ILE A 212 -5.98 8.30 3.09
C ILE A 212 -6.10 8.27 1.57
N GLY A 213 -5.52 7.23 0.96
CA GLY A 213 -5.42 7.12 -0.49
C GLY A 213 -4.33 8.04 -1.06
N PRO A 214 -4.34 8.25 -2.38
CA PRO A 214 -3.20 8.82 -3.07
C PRO A 214 -3.15 10.36 -3.06
N GLN A 215 -4.14 11.02 -2.44
CA GLN A 215 -4.21 12.49 -2.32
C GLN A 215 -2.96 13.10 -1.65
N GLY A 216 -2.38 12.40 -0.65
CA GLY A 216 -1.17 12.88 0.02
C GLY A 216 0.02 12.96 -0.93
N ILE A 217 0.12 12.01 -1.87
CA ILE A 217 1.17 12.01 -2.89
C ILE A 217 0.91 13.09 -3.93
N VAL A 218 -0.34 13.28 -4.38
CA VAL A 218 -0.68 14.38 -5.31
C VAL A 218 -0.25 15.73 -4.73
N HIS A 219 -0.59 16.01 -3.47
CA HIS A 219 -0.17 17.24 -2.80
C HIS A 219 1.36 17.34 -2.68
N GLY A 220 2.03 16.28 -2.18
CA GLY A 220 3.48 16.27 -2.04
C GLY A 220 4.21 16.52 -3.36
N THR A 221 3.83 15.82 -4.43
CA THR A 221 4.41 16.01 -5.77
C THR A 221 4.11 17.39 -6.33
N THR A 222 2.92 17.95 -6.09
CA THR A 222 2.58 19.34 -6.50
C THR A 222 3.56 20.32 -5.87
N ILE A 223 3.82 20.21 -4.57
CA ILE A 223 4.79 21.05 -3.87
C ILE A 223 6.20 20.86 -4.42
N THR A 224 6.60 19.62 -4.73
CA THR A 224 7.91 19.33 -5.35
C THR A 224 8.07 20.01 -6.70
N VAL A 225 7.09 19.86 -7.60
CA VAL A 225 7.12 20.46 -8.94
C VAL A 225 7.14 22.00 -8.85
N LEU A 226 6.28 22.59 -8.03
CA LEU A 226 6.26 24.04 -7.80
C LEU A 226 7.61 24.56 -7.27
N ASN A 227 8.26 23.83 -6.36
CA ASN A 227 9.59 24.20 -5.86
C ASN A 227 10.70 23.98 -6.90
N GLY A 228 10.59 22.94 -7.72
CA GLY A 228 11.49 22.70 -8.85
C GLY A 228 11.52 23.90 -9.80
N PHE A 229 10.35 24.37 -10.23
CA PHE A 229 10.22 25.57 -11.06
C PHE A 229 10.75 26.83 -10.37
N ARG A 230 10.43 27.06 -9.09
CA ARG A 230 11.01 28.17 -8.31
C ARG A 230 12.53 28.14 -8.26
N LYS A 231 13.12 26.96 -8.07
CA LYS A 231 14.58 26.79 -7.98
C LYS A 231 15.30 27.17 -9.28
N ILE A 232 14.70 26.87 -10.42
CA ILE A 232 15.21 27.27 -11.74
C ILE A 232 14.71 28.67 -12.17
N LYS A 233 14.02 29.39 -11.28
CA LYS A 233 13.45 30.74 -11.50
C LYS A 233 12.54 30.82 -12.74
N LYS A 234 11.76 29.75 -13.00
CA LYS A 234 10.74 29.70 -14.06
C LYS A 234 9.34 29.56 -13.49
N SER A 235 8.33 29.99 -14.26
CA SER A 235 6.92 29.68 -14.00
C SER A 235 6.61 28.25 -14.46
N PRO A 236 5.72 27.48 -13.80
CA PRO A 236 5.26 26.20 -14.35
C PRO A 236 4.52 26.34 -15.69
N GLN A 237 3.77 27.43 -15.87
CA GLN A 237 2.94 27.65 -17.05
C GLN A 237 3.77 27.69 -18.34
N GLY A 238 3.37 26.87 -19.32
CA GLY A 238 4.04 26.74 -20.62
C GLY A 238 5.41 26.06 -20.61
N ASN A 239 5.87 25.62 -19.43
CA ASN A 239 7.12 24.88 -19.28
C ASN A 239 6.86 23.39 -19.07
N LEU A 240 7.83 22.57 -19.49
CA LEU A 240 7.69 21.12 -19.60
C LEU A 240 8.34 20.40 -18.41
N PHE A 241 7.54 19.54 -17.77
CA PHE A 241 7.98 18.54 -16.79
C PHE A 241 7.93 17.15 -17.42
N LEU A 242 9.10 16.52 -17.62
CA LEU A 242 9.21 15.14 -18.10
C LEU A 242 9.57 14.20 -16.94
N THR A 243 8.81 13.12 -16.79
CA THR A 243 9.02 12.10 -15.76
C THR A 243 8.58 10.71 -16.23
N ALA A 244 8.67 9.71 -15.35
CA ALA A 244 8.33 8.32 -15.62
C ALA A 244 7.54 7.66 -14.49
N GLY A 245 6.75 6.65 -14.85
CA GLY A 245 6.00 5.77 -13.97
C GLY A 245 4.59 6.27 -13.65
N LEU A 246 3.59 5.41 -13.82
CA LEU A 246 2.19 5.62 -13.46
C LEU A 246 1.67 4.60 -12.42
N GLY A 247 2.61 4.03 -11.65
CA GLY A 247 2.35 3.10 -10.56
C GLY A 247 1.61 3.73 -9.37
N GLY A 248 1.70 3.08 -8.19
CA GLY A 248 0.92 3.49 -7.00
C GLY A 248 1.15 4.94 -6.57
N MET A 249 2.41 5.36 -6.45
CA MET A 249 2.78 6.74 -6.09
C MET A 249 3.04 7.61 -7.32
N SER A 250 3.74 7.07 -8.33
CA SER A 250 4.18 7.81 -9.51
C SER A 250 3.02 8.23 -10.43
N GLY A 251 1.88 7.52 -10.37
CA GLY A 251 0.65 7.91 -11.04
C GLY A 251 0.08 9.27 -10.62
N ALA A 252 0.51 9.84 -9.49
CA ALA A 252 0.08 11.16 -9.04
C ALA A 252 0.79 12.32 -9.78
N GLN A 253 1.90 12.06 -10.47
CA GLN A 253 2.72 13.09 -11.10
C GLN A 253 1.97 13.88 -12.19
N PRO A 254 1.21 13.26 -13.12
CA PRO A 254 0.33 13.96 -14.07
C PRO A 254 -0.62 14.96 -13.40
N LYS A 255 -1.38 14.50 -12.40
CA LYS A 255 -2.34 15.35 -11.69
C LYS A 255 -1.66 16.48 -10.92
N ALA A 256 -0.51 16.20 -10.32
CA ALA A 256 0.29 17.21 -9.64
C ALA A 256 0.82 18.29 -10.59
N GLY A 257 1.26 17.90 -11.79
CA GLY A 257 1.65 18.83 -12.84
C GLY A 257 0.50 19.73 -13.30
N ASN A 258 -0.71 19.17 -13.46
CA ASN A 258 -1.91 19.94 -13.75
C ASN A 258 -2.23 20.97 -12.65
N ILE A 259 -2.16 20.57 -11.38
CA ILE A 259 -2.39 21.49 -10.26
C ILE A 259 -1.30 22.57 -10.20
N ALA A 260 -0.05 22.20 -10.49
CA ALA A 260 1.07 23.14 -10.57
C ALA A 260 0.97 24.09 -11.78
N GLY A 261 0.23 23.71 -12.82
CA GLY A 261 0.00 24.50 -14.02
C GLY A 261 1.00 24.25 -15.15
N CYS A 262 1.78 23.16 -15.13
CA CYS A 262 2.77 22.85 -16.16
C CYS A 262 2.29 21.84 -17.19
N ILE A 263 3.06 21.69 -18.26
CA ILE A 263 2.91 20.59 -19.23
C ILE A 263 3.63 19.40 -18.63
N THR A 264 2.95 18.26 -18.49
CA THR A 264 3.56 17.04 -17.95
C THR A 264 3.57 15.95 -19.00
N VAL A 265 4.74 15.35 -19.22
CA VAL A 265 4.87 14.10 -19.95
C VAL A 265 5.31 13.04 -18.95
N CYS A 266 4.54 11.97 -18.83
CA CYS A 266 4.84 10.85 -17.95
C CYS A 266 4.87 9.55 -18.75
N ALA A 267 6.05 9.00 -18.99
CA ALA A 267 6.20 7.74 -19.70
C ALA A 267 5.88 6.54 -18.79
N GLU A 268 5.18 5.54 -19.32
CA GLU A 268 4.86 4.30 -18.64
C GLU A 268 4.74 3.16 -19.67
N VAL A 269 5.41 2.05 -19.39
CA VAL A 269 5.44 0.86 -20.27
C VAL A 269 4.23 -0.06 -20.02
N ASN A 270 3.65 -0.02 -18.83
CA ASN A 270 2.51 -0.84 -18.45
C ASN A 270 1.18 -0.21 -18.88
N GLU A 271 0.59 -0.73 -19.95
CA GLU A 271 -0.70 -0.28 -20.49
C GLU A 271 -1.82 -0.27 -19.42
N LYS A 272 -1.83 -1.25 -18.51
CA LYS A 272 -2.81 -1.31 -17.43
C LYS A 272 -2.71 -0.09 -16.50
N ALA A 273 -1.48 0.35 -16.20
CA ALA A 273 -1.26 1.52 -15.35
C ALA A 273 -1.71 2.80 -16.07
N VAL A 274 -1.36 2.97 -17.35
CA VAL A 274 -1.83 4.09 -18.20
C VAL A 274 -3.35 4.17 -18.22
N ASN A 275 -4.02 3.07 -18.61
CA ASN A 275 -5.48 3.00 -18.70
C ASN A 275 -6.17 3.29 -17.36
N THR A 276 -5.57 2.81 -16.26
CA THR A 276 -6.07 3.08 -14.91
C THR A 276 -5.99 4.58 -14.57
N ARG A 277 -4.88 5.27 -14.88
CA ARG A 277 -4.75 6.70 -14.56
C ARG A 277 -5.57 7.59 -15.48
N HIS A 278 -5.69 7.23 -16.76
CA HIS A 278 -6.55 7.94 -17.70
C HIS A 278 -8.02 7.82 -17.29
N SER A 279 -8.52 6.62 -16.99
CA SER A 279 -9.91 6.43 -16.54
C SER A 279 -10.24 7.11 -15.20
N GLN A 280 -9.23 7.39 -14.37
CA GLN A 280 -9.37 8.17 -13.15
C GLN A 280 -9.41 9.69 -13.38
N GLY A 281 -9.16 10.18 -14.60
CA GLY A 281 -8.99 11.61 -14.89
C GLY A 281 -7.75 12.21 -14.24
N TRP A 282 -6.72 11.38 -14.05
CA TRP A 282 -5.42 11.79 -13.50
C TRP A 282 -4.44 12.17 -14.60
N VAL A 283 -4.64 11.61 -15.79
CA VAL A 283 -3.97 11.93 -17.05
C VAL A 283 -5.04 12.47 -18.01
N ASP A 284 -4.72 13.50 -18.80
CA ASP A 284 -5.65 14.09 -19.76
C ASP A 284 -5.59 13.39 -21.13
N GLU A 285 -4.39 13.02 -21.57
CA GLU A 285 -4.15 12.47 -22.90
C GLU A 285 -3.21 11.25 -22.84
N VAL A 286 -3.43 10.27 -23.72
CA VAL A 286 -2.57 9.09 -23.87
C VAL A 286 -2.04 9.05 -25.30
N ILE A 287 -0.72 8.97 -25.46
CA ILE A 287 -0.04 8.91 -26.75
C ILE A 287 0.93 7.73 -26.74
N SER A 288 1.00 6.97 -27.84
CA SER A 288 1.94 5.85 -28.00
C SER A 288 2.96 6.07 -29.12
N ASP A 289 2.79 7.12 -29.94
CA ASP A 289 3.71 7.47 -31.01
C ASP A 289 4.61 8.66 -30.61
N LEU A 290 5.91 8.52 -30.86
CA LEU A 290 6.91 9.51 -30.44
C LEU A 290 6.83 10.82 -31.26
N ASP A 291 6.52 10.73 -32.56
CA ASP A 291 6.39 11.92 -33.42
C ASP A 291 5.13 12.72 -33.08
N GLU A 292 4.04 12.00 -32.77
CA GLU A 292 2.80 12.58 -32.24
C GLU A 292 3.06 13.27 -30.89
N LEU A 293 3.81 12.62 -29.98
CA LEU A 293 4.16 13.19 -28.68
C LEU A 293 4.93 14.51 -28.83
N VAL A 294 5.96 14.53 -29.69
CA VAL A 294 6.75 15.74 -29.98
C VAL A 294 5.87 16.86 -30.52
N THR A 295 5.02 16.54 -31.49
CA THR A 295 4.07 17.50 -32.08
C THR A 295 3.14 18.08 -31.02
N ARG A 296 2.57 17.23 -30.17
CA ARG A 296 1.62 17.60 -29.13
C ARG A 296 2.26 18.47 -28.04
N VAL A 297 3.47 18.12 -27.60
CA VAL A 297 4.21 18.88 -26.59
C VAL A 297 4.59 20.26 -27.11
N ASN A 298 5.06 20.36 -28.35
CA ASN A 298 5.37 21.66 -28.96
C ASN A 298 4.13 22.55 -29.05
N LEU A 299 2.97 22.00 -29.41
CA LEU A 299 1.70 22.73 -29.42
C LEU A 299 1.30 23.21 -28.01
N ALA A 300 1.41 22.35 -27.00
CA ALA A 300 1.14 22.72 -25.59
C ALA A 300 2.06 23.86 -25.13
N LYS A 301 3.36 23.81 -25.46
CA LYS A 301 4.33 24.86 -25.13
C LYS A 301 3.96 26.18 -25.80
N GLN A 302 3.64 26.16 -27.11
CA GLN A 302 3.20 27.36 -27.85
C GLN A 302 1.96 28.02 -27.24
N ARG A 303 1.01 27.22 -26.76
CA ARG A 303 -0.25 27.69 -26.18
C ARG A 303 -0.19 27.92 -24.68
N SER A 304 0.95 27.65 -24.04
CA SER A 304 1.12 27.71 -22.59
C SER A 304 0.05 26.91 -21.83
N GLU A 305 -0.28 25.73 -22.35
CA GLU A 305 -1.31 24.85 -21.82
C GLU A 305 -0.90 24.24 -20.47
N THR A 306 -1.90 23.88 -19.67
CA THR A 306 -1.75 22.95 -18.55
C THR A 306 -2.38 21.63 -18.99
N VAL A 307 -1.53 20.65 -19.27
CA VAL A 307 -1.96 19.35 -19.78
C VAL A 307 -1.00 18.27 -19.31
N SER A 308 -1.56 17.10 -19.02
CA SER A 308 -0.81 15.90 -18.67
C SER A 308 -0.99 14.82 -19.74
N ILE A 309 0.14 14.34 -20.24
CA ILE A 309 0.23 13.38 -21.33
C ILE A 309 0.93 12.13 -20.77
N ALA A 310 0.24 10.99 -20.78
CA ALA A 310 0.90 9.71 -20.58
C ALA A 310 1.45 9.22 -21.92
N PHE A 311 2.74 8.91 -21.94
CA PHE A 311 3.34 8.22 -23.08
C PHE A 311 3.36 6.72 -22.80
N LEU A 312 2.65 5.93 -23.61
CA LEU A 312 2.66 4.47 -23.53
C LEU A 312 3.91 3.94 -24.23
N GLY A 313 4.99 3.77 -23.46
CA GLY A 313 6.30 3.39 -23.95
C GLY A 313 7.39 3.65 -22.91
N ASN A 314 8.65 3.45 -23.30
CA ASN A 314 9.77 3.63 -22.38
C ASN A 314 10.14 5.12 -22.25
N VAL A 315 10.52 5.55 -21.04
CA VAL A 315 10.99 6.93 -20.81
C VAL A 315 12.29 7.21 -21.53
N VAL A 316 13.14 6.20 -21.76
CA VAL A 316 14.40 6.34 -22.48
C VAL A 316 14.13 6.82 -23.91
N ASP A 317 13.15 6.23 -24.60
CA ASP A 317 12.78 6.63 -25.97
C ASP A 317 12.31 8.09 -26.03
N VAL A 318 11.56 8.54 -25.01
CA VAL A 318 11.10 9.94 -24.93
C VAL A 318 12.28 10.89 -24.73
N TRP A 319 13.23 10.56 -23.85
CA TRP A 319 14.43 11.35 -23.63
C TRP A 319 15.27 11.47 -24.90
N GLU A 320 15.54 10.35 -25.57
CA GLU A 320 16.32 10.34 -26.82
C GLU A 320 15.62 11.10 -27.94
N LYS A 321 14.30 10.91 -28.10
CA LYS A 321 13.52 11.62 -29.12
C LYS A 321 13.49 13.12 -28.87
N PHE A 322 13.29 13.56 -27.61
CA PHE A 322 13.25 14.99 -27.29
C PHE A 322 14.60 15.67 -27.50
N ASP A 323 15.71 14.98 -27.26
CA ASP A 323 17.05 15.48 -27.60
C ASP A 323 17.21 15.66 -29.12
N GLN A 324 16.88 14.62 -29.91
CA GLN A 324 16.97 14.65 -31.38
C GLN A 324 16.11 15.77 -32.01
N GLU A 325 14.91 15.98 -31.50
CA GLU A 325 13.95 16.98 -32.00
C GLU A 325 14.10 18.36 -31.34
N ASN A 326 15.12 18.55 -30.50
CA ASN A 326 15.38 19.80 -29.75
C ASN A 326 14.19 20.28 -28.89
N VAL A 327 13.41 19.35 -28.32
CA VAL A 327 12.33 19.66 -27.38
C VAL A 327 12.93 19.91 -25.99
N TYR A 328 13.11 21.19 -25.66
CA TYR A 328 13.68 21.55 -24.35
C TYR A 328 12.76 21.15 -23.18
N VAL A 329 13.29 20.35 -22.25
CA VAL A 329 12.65 19.96 -20.99
C VAL A 329 13.09 20.90 -19.87
N ASP A 330 12.15 21.59 -19.24
CA ASP A 330 12.46 22.56 -18.17
C ASP A 330 12.73 21.89 -16.82
N LEU A 331 12.01 20.80 -16.54
CA LEU A 331 12.20 19.98 -15.35
C LEU A 331 12.19 18.50 -15.74
N GLY A 332 13.30 17.80 -15.49
CA GLY A 332 13.41 16.35 -15.69
C GLY A 332 13.39 15.60 -14.36
N SER A 333 12.68 14.48 -14.30
CA SER A 333 12.69 13.56 -13.16
C SER A 333 12.49 12.11 -13.62
N ASP A 334 12.50 11.19 -12.66
CA ASP A 334 12.19 9.78 -12.86
C ASP A 334 11.58 9.22 -11.55
N GLN A 335 10.50 8.46 -11.68
CA GLN A 335 9.90 7.75 -10.56
C GLN A 335 9.61 6.28 -10.90
N THR A 336 10.43 5.69 -11.77
CA THR A 336 10.50 4.23 -11.91
C THR A 336 10.99 3.60 -10.60
N SER A 337 10.68 2.33 -10.37
CA SER A 337 10.97 1.68 -9.09
C SER A 337 12.40 1.12 -9.02
N LEU A 338 13.40 1.98 -9.23
CA LEU A 338 14.83 1.62 -9.24
C LEU A 338 15.39 1.14 -7.90
N HIS A 339 14.63 1.22 -6.80
CA HIS A 339 14.98 0.54 -5.55
C HIS A 339 14.87 -0.99 -5.66
N ASN A 340 14.21 -1.50 -6.70
CA ASN A 340 14.12 -2.93 -7.01
C ASN A 340 14.18 -3.17 -8.54
N PRO A 341 15.31 -2.85 -9.19
CA PRO A 341 15.37 -2.75 -10.66
C PRO A 341 15.27 -4.12 -11.36
N TRP A 342 15.57 -5.23 -10.67
CA TRP A 342 15.62 -6.56 -11.26
C TRP A 342 14.37 -7.43 -11.05
N ALA A 343 13.39 -6.95 -10.28
CA ALA A 343 12.16 -7.70 -10.02
C ALA A 343 10.91 -6.90 -10.41
N GLY A 344 10.95 -6.33 -11.63
CA GLY A 344 9.83 -5.59 -12.24
C GLY A 344 9.73 -4.12 -11.81
N GLY A 345 10.77 -3.56 -11.19
CA GLY A 345 10.79 -2.15 -10.83
C GLY A 345 11.25 -1.22 -11.94
N TYR A 346 12.06 -1.73 -12.88
CA TYR A 346 12.56 -1.02 -14.06
C TYR A 346 12.46 -1.94 -15.28
N TYR A 347 12.11 -1.36 -16.42
CA TYR A 347 11.92 -2.08 -17.68
C TYR A 347 12.95 -1.54 -18.68
N PRO A 348 13.92 -2.38 -19.12
CA PRO A 348 14.92 -1.98 -20.10
C PRO A 348 14.26 -1.57 -21.44
N VAL A 349 14.78 -0.52 -22.08
CA VAL A 349 14.25 0.01 -23.35
C VAL A 349 14.30 -0.99 -24.51
N GLU A 350 15.27 -1.90 -24.47
CA GLU A 350 15.48 -2.94 -25.50
C GLU A 350 14.43 -4.07 -25.44
N LEU A 351 13.58 -4.08 -24.41
CA LEU A 351 12.61 -5.13 -24.14
C LEU A 351 11.19 -4.56 -24.05
N SER A 352 10.21 -5.31 -24.54
CA SER A 352 8.80 -5.03 -24.29
C SER A 352 8.42 -5.34 -22.84
N TYR A 353 7.36 -4.71 -22.34
CA TYR A 353 6.81 -4.90 -20.99
C TYR A 353 6.45 -6.36 -20.66
#